data_AF-A0A970A6V0-F1
#
_entry.id   AF-A0A970A6V0-F1
#
_cell.length_a   1.000
_cell.length_b   1.000
_cell.length_c   1.000
_cell.angle_alpha   90.00
_cell.angle_beta   90.00
_cell.angle_gamma   90.00
#
_symmetry.space_group_name_H-M   'P 1'
#
loop_
_entity.id
_entity.type
_entity.pdbx_description
1 polymer ?
#
loop_
_entity_poly.entity_id
_entity_poly.type
_entity_poly.pdbx_seq_one_letter_code
_entity_poly.pdbx_strand_id
1 'polypeptide(L)'
;MRKQFFRHITAILLFAGVILAISNVFAASSNLTYFKSLDSIRKVMELIKSDYVEDKVDEEQLLYGAIEGMLKKLDDPFTRFMDPKTFQEMQTDTQGEFGGIGILITKKGTFLTVISPLDGTPAAKAGVMAGDKIVKIDGKDVIDIQLDDALKLLRGPVNTKVVITVARDGVKKTFDFELERKIIKVASVKYWLIEPDIGYIRLTQFIQTSSEDIEKALIALEKHGVKSIILDLRNNPGGLLSSAVEVSRKFLPKGDIVSIRGRDSEPSTYSSFFKSHPLLPLIVLINEGSASAAEIVAGAIKDNKRGLLLGKKTFGKGSVQTVIALDDGSAIALTTALYYTPSGVNIHKSGIEPDVEVDLPKYDESKQESYKEAIEKDQAYLQMLKNASITNTETPASYTAELSDGKILINYKDGKTASETYKLSGFVEVPDGLVTGKIENYVANPLDEQLKSAVNLLRSVKVFMPVLAQEQK
;
A
#
# COMPACT_ATOMS: atom_id res chain seq x y z
N MET A 1 72.60 29.75 5.83
CA MET A 1 71.13 29.82 5.63
C MET A 1 70.65 29.28 4.28
N ARG A 2 71.21 29.69 3.12
CA ARG A 2 70.72 29.20 1.80
C ARG A 2 70.78 27.68 1.56
N LYS A 3 71.80 26.96 2.05
CA LYS A 3 71.93 25.50 1.85
C LYS A 3 70.92 24.66 2.66
N GLN A 4 70.52 25.12 3.85
CA GLN A 4 69.51 24.41 4.65
C GLN A 4 68.11 24.62 4.06
N PHE A 5 67.80 25.81 3.56
CA PHE A 5 66.53 26.10 2.91
C PHE A 5 66.30 25.23 1.66
N PHE A 6 67.33 25.07 0.82
CA PHE A 6 67.27 24.17 -0.35
C PHE A 6 67.06 22.69 0.02
N ARG A 7 67.63 22.21 1.14
CA ARG A 7 67.43 20.83 1.62
C ARG A 7 66.01 20.54 2.11
N HIS A 8 65.30 21.55 2.62
CA HIS A 8 63.93 21.38 3.09
C HIS A 8 62.93 21.38 1.92
N ILE A 9 63.18 22.21 0.90
CA ILE A 9 62.37 22.24 -0.33
C ILE A 9 62.49 20.91 -1.09
N THR A 10 63.69 20.35 -1.23
CA THR A 10 63.87 19.05 -1.90
C THR A 10 63.22 17.90 -1.13
N ALA A 11 63.26 17.92 0.21
CA ALA A 11 62.59 16.92 1.04
C ALA A 11 61.05 16.99 0.93
N ILE A 12 60.48 18.19 0.89
CA ILE A 12 59.02 18.38 0.71
C ILE A 12 58.58 17.92 -0.69
N LEU A 13 59.35 18.22 -1.74
CA LEU A 13 59.05 17.78 -3.10
C LEU A 13 59.14 16.24 -3.25
N LEU A 14 60.11 15.60 -2.59
CA LEU A 14 60.20 14.14 -2.53
C LEU A 14 59.03 13.52 -1.77
N PHE A 15 58.61 14.12 -0.65
CA PHE A 15 57.47 13.62 0.13
C PHE A 15 56.14 13.79 -0.62
N ALA A 16 55.94 14.92 -1.30
CA ALA A 16 54.78 15.15 -2.17
C ALA A 16 54.75 14.17 -3.36
N GLY A 17 55.92 13.87 -3.96
CA GLY A 17 56.04 12.88 -5.03
C GLY A 17 55.71 11.45 -4.57
N VAL A 18 56.09 11.07 -3.34
CA VAL A 18 55.73 9.78 -2.75
C VAL A 18 54.23 9.69 -2.45
N ILE A 19 53.60 10.77 -1.94
CA ILE A 19 52.14 10.80 -1.71
C ILE A 19 51.37 10.72 -3.04
N LEU A 20 51.82 11.39 -4.09
CA LEU A 20 51.26 11.30 -5.45
C LEU A 20 51.46 9.93 -6.09
N ALA A 21 52.59 9.26 -5.82
CA ALA A 21 52.84 7.90 -6.29
C ALA A 21 51.94 6.88 -5.57
N ILE A 22 51.76 7.02 -4.25
CA ILE A 22 50.90 6.14 -3.46
C ILE A 22 49.44 6.27 -3.89
N SER A 23 48.95 7.50 -4.10
CA SER A 23 47.57 7.73 -4.58
C SER A 23 47.32 7.18 -6.00
N ASN A 24 48.30 7.30 -6.91
CA ASN A 24 48.23 6.66 -8.23
C ASN A 24 48.30 5.12 -8.17
N VAL A 25 49.07 4.55 -7.24
CA VAL A 25 49.15 3.08 -7.04
C VAL A 25 47.85 2.53 -6.45
N PHE A 26 47.17 3.26 -5.55
CA PHE A 26 45.84 2.89 -5.04
C PHE A 26 44.74 3.00 -6.13
N ALA A 27 44.77 4.03 -6.97
CA ALA A 27 43.84 4.17 -8.10
C ALA A 27 44.11 3.17 -9.24
N ALA A 28 45.38 2.80 -9.49
CA ALA A 28 45.75 1.80 -10.48
C ALA A 28 45.43 0.36 -10.00
N SER A 29 45.58 0.07 -8.71
CA SER A 29 45.30 -1.27 -8.14
C SER A 29 43.82 -1.60 -8.05
N SER A 30 42.95 -0.62 -7.78
CA SER A 30 41.49 -0.80 -7.83
C SER A 30 41.01 -1.08 -9.27
N ASN A 31 41.51 -0.33 -10.25
CA ASN A 31 41.24 -0.56 -11.67
C ASN A 31 41.75 -1.93 -12.14
N LEU A 32 42.98 -2.34 -11.78
CA LEU A 32 43.55 -3.63 -12.20
C LEU A 32 42.75 -4.83 -11.66
N THR A 33 42.19 -4.72 -10.46
CA THR A 33 41.36 -5.77 -9.84
C THR A 33 39.98 -5.87 -10.50
N TYR A 34 39.38 -4.74 -10.85
CA TYR A 34 38.13 -4.68 -11.60
C TYR A 34 38.25 -5.32 -12.98
N PHE A 35 39.28 -4.96 -13.77
CA PHE A 35 39.51 -5.54 -15.09
C PHE A 35 39.81 -7.05 -15.05
N LYS A 36 40.59 -7.52 -14.07
CA LYS A 36 40.84 -8.96 -13.88
C LYS A 36 39.56 -9.75 -13.54
N SER A 37 38.64 -9.13 -12.81
CA SER A 37 37.37 -9.77 -12.42
C SER A 37 36.44 -9.91 -13.63
N LEU A 38 36.35 -8.88 -14.48
CA LEU A 38 35.60 -8.95 -15.74
C LEU A 38 36.16 -10.01 -16.71
N ASP A 39 37.48 -10.10 -16.81
CA ASP A 39 38.13 -11.15 -17.61
C ASP A 39 37.81 -12.56 -17.09
N SER A 40 37.68 -12.71 -15.78
CA SER A 40 37.34 -14.00 -15.17
C SER A 40 35.90 -14.40 -15.50
N ILE A 41 34.95 -13.47 -15.39
CA ILE A 41 33.54 -13.70 -15.77
C ILE A 41 33.45 -14.07 -17.26
N ARG A 42 34.12 -13.31 -18.13
CA ARG A 42 34.15 -13.58 -19.58
C ARG A 42 34.68 -14.99 -19.88
N LYS A 43 35.83 -15.37 -19.28
CA LYS A 43 36.41 -16.71 -19.48
C LYS A 43 35.48 -17.84 -19.03
N VAL A 44 34.78 -17.66 -17.91
CA VAL A 44 33.82 -18.66 -17.44
C VAL A 44 32.65 -18.79 -18.42
N MET A 45 32.11 -17.67 -18.93
CA MET A 45 31.07 -17.71 -19.95
C MET A 45 31.53 -18.39 -21.25
N GLU A 46 32.76 -18.10 -21.70
CA GLU A 46 33.36 -18.74 -22.88
C GLU A 46 33.50 -20.26 -22.70
N LEU A 47 33.98 -20.71 -21.53
CA LEU A 47 34.11 -22.14 -21.20
C LEU A 47 32.76 -22.85 -21.14
N ILE A 48 31.73 -22.23 -20.55
CA ILE A 48 30.38 -22.82 -20.53
C ILE A 48 29.88 -22.97 -21.98
N LYS A 49 30.08 -21.96 -22.83
CA LYS A 49 29.63 -22.03 -24.21
C LYS A 49 30.38 -23.08 -25.04
N SER A 50 31.68 -23.27 -24.80
CA SER A 50 32.50 -24.19 -25.60
C SER A 50 32.46 -25.64 -25.11
N ASP A 51 32.38 -25.84 -23.79
CA ASP A 51 32.68 -27.14 -23.16
C ASP A 51 31.48 -27.72 -22.38
N TYR A 52 30.36 -26.99 -22.24
CA TYR A 52 29.16 -27.54 -21.61
C TYR A 52 28.56 -28.64 -22.49
N VAL A 53 28.11 -29.72 -21.84
CA VAL A 53 27.71 -30.97 -22.50
C VAL A 53 26.44 -30.85 -23.36
N GLU A 54 25.64 -29.80 -23.14
CA GLU A 54 24.42 -29.55 -23.91
C GLU A 54 24.64 -28.42 -24.94
N ASP A 55 24.19 -28.64 -26.18
CA ASP A 55 24.41 -27.73 -27.31
C ASP A 55 23.64 -26.40 -27.22
N LYS A 56 22.76 -26.22 -26.22
CA LYS A 56 21.88 -25.06 -26.07
C LYS A 56 22.14 -24.34 -24.76
N VAL A 57 23.05 -23.37 -24.81
CA VAL A 57 23.28 -22.43 -23.71
C VAL A 57 22.61 -21.11 -24.06
N ASP A 58 21.72 -20.65 -23.19
CA ASP A 58 21.11 -19.32 -23.28
C ASP A 58 22.01 -18.28 -22.60
N GLU A 59 22.71 -17.48 -23.41
CA GLU A 59 23.68 -16.49 -22.90
C GLU A 59 23.02 -15.38 -22.07
N GLU A 60 21.77 -15.00 -22.39
CA GLU A 60 21.02 -13.99 -21.65
C GLU A 60 20.70 -14.51 -20.25
N GLN A 61 20.22 -15.76 -20.15
CA GLN A 61 19.95 -16.39 -18.85
C GLN A 61 21.22 -16.59 -18.02
N LEU A 62 22.36 -16.90 -18.64
CA LEU A 62 23.65 -16.94 -17.94
C LEU A 62 24.05 -15.58 -17.37
N LEU A 63 23.90 -14.51 -18.17
CA LEU A 63 24.18 -13.14 -17.72
C LEU A 63 23.28 -12.75 -16.55
N TYR A 64 21.97 -13.03 -16.65
CA TYR A 64 21.00 -12.71 -15.60
C TYR A 64 21.29 -13.51 -14.32
N GLY A 65 21.58 -14.80 -14.44
CA GLY A 65 22.01 -15.62 -13.29
C GLY A 65 23.30 -15.12 -12.63
N ALA A 66 24.26 -14.61 -13.41
CA ALA A 66 25.48 -14.00 -12.88
C ALA A 66 25.19 -12.70 -12.12
N ILE A 67 24.34 -11.82 -12.67
CA ILE A 67 23.91 -10.57 -12.02
C ILE A 67 23.17 -10.89 -10.72
N GLU A 68 22.19 -11.77 -10.74
CA GLU A 68 21.46 -12.21 -9.55
C GLU A 68 22.39 -12.80 -8.49
N GLY A 69 23.36 -13.61 -8.90
CA GLY A 69 24.39 -14.17 -8.01
C GLY A 69 25.23 -13.09 -7.33
N MET A 70 25.62 -12.03 -8.05
CA MET A 70 26.33 -10.87 -7.47
C MET A 70 25.45 -10.12 -6.47
N LEU A 71 24.20 -9.84 -6.83
CA LEU A 71 23.28 -9.10 -5.95
C LEU A 71 22.93 -9.87 -4.68
N LYS A 72 22.78 -11.20 -4.77
CA LYS A 72 22.51 -12.07 -3.63
C LYS A 72 23.60 -11.99 -2.55
N LYS A 73 24.85 -11.65 -2.91
CA LYS A 73 25.96 -11.48 -1.95
C LYS A 73 25.89 -10.21 -1.12
N LEU A 74 24.96 -9.31 -1.40
CA LEU A 74 24.73 -8.12 -0.59
C LEU A 74 23.91 -8.42 0.67
N ASP A 75 23.34 -9.64 0.80
CA ASP A 75 22.49 -10.08 1.91
C ASP A 75 21.35 -9.09 2.23
N ASP A 76 20.90 -8.37 1.20
CA ASP A 76 19.78 -7.43 1.25
C ASP A 76 18.58 -8.04 0.52
N PRO A 77 17.50 -8.43 1.22
CA PRO A 77 16.33 -9.06 0.60
C PRO A 77 15.56 -8.11 -0.33
N PHE A 78 15.90 -6.82 -0.32
CA PHE A 78 15.25 -5.80 -1.13
C PHE A 78 15.98 -5.51 -2.44
N THR A 79 17.27 -5.85 -2.53
CA THR A 79 18.07 -5.67 -3.73
C THR A 79 17.86 -6.83 -4.69
N ARG A 80 17.45 -6.53 -5.92
CA ARG A 80 17.15 -7.57 -6.92
C ARG A 80 17.36 -7.09 -8.35
N PHE A 81 17.64 -8.06 -9.21
CA PHE A 81 17.55 -7.90 -10.65
C PHE A 81 16.10 -8.08 -11.10
N MET A 82 15.73 -7.38 -12.17
CA MET A 82 14.44 -7.50 -12.83
C MET A 82 14.71 -7.59 -14.33
N ASP A 83 14.42 -8.73 -14.93
CA ASP A 83 14.44 -8.87 -16.39
C ASP A 83 13.47 -7.86 -17.06
N PRO A 84 13.54 -7.66 -18.38
CA PRO A 84 12.72 -6.65 -19.05
C PRO A 84 11.22 -6.80 -18.80
N LYS A 85 10.74 -8.04 -18.71
CA LYS A 85 9.33 -8.36 -18.45
C LYS A 85 8.94 -7.95 -17.02
N THR A 86 9.72 -8.36 -16.04
CA THR A 86 9.51 -8.06 -14.61
C THR A 86 9.60 -6.57 -14.35
N PHE A 87 10.54 -5.88 -14.99
CA PHE A 87 10.68 -4.42 -14.89
C PHE A 87 9.46 -3.70 -15.49
N GLN A 88 8.94 -4.16 -16.64
CA GLN A 88 7.73 -3.63 -17.24
C GLN A 88 6.49 -3.88 -16.35
N GLU A 89 6.36 -5.07 -15.77
CA GLU A 89 5.28 -5.39 -14.83
C GLU A 89 5.31 -4.46 -13.61
N MET A 90 6.50 -4.26 -13.02
CA MET A 90 6.68 -3.32 -11.90
C MET A 90 6.26 -1.89 -12.27
N GLN A 91 6.66 -1.40 -13.44
CA GLN A 91 6.27 -0.05 -13.91
C GLN A 91 4.76 0.07 -14.04
N THR A 92 4.11 -0.92 -14.65
CA THR A 92 2.65 -0.94 -14.82
C THR A 92 1.96 -0.91 -13.46
N ASP A 93 2.35 -1.80 -12.53
CA ASP A 93 1.79 -1.86 -11.17
C ASP A 93 1.89 -0.50 -10.44
N THR A 94 3.03 0.21 -10.56
CA THR A 94 3.22 1.53 -9.92
C THR A 94 2.39 2.65 -10.53
N GLN A 95 1.97 2.51 -11.79
CA GLN A 95 1.02 3.42 -12.44
C GLN A 95 -0.43 3.17 -11.96
N GLY A 96 -0.67 2.11 -11.17
CA GLY A 96 -2.01 1.67 -10.79
C GLY A 96 -2.75 0.97 -11.92
N GLU A 97 -2.00 0.50 -12.91
CA GLU A 97 -2.47 -0.17 -14.10
C GLU A 97 -1.93 -1.59 -14.09
N PHE A 98 -2.74 -2.60 -14.42
CA PHE A 98 -2.18 -3.93 -14.69
C PHE A 98 -2.94 -4.61 -15.81
N GLY A 99 -2.22 -5.41 -16.60
CA GLY A 99 -2.83 -6.29 -17.59
C GLY A 99 -3.56 -7.43 -16.90
N GLY A 100 -4.89 -7.45 -17.01
CA GLY A 100 -5.71 -8.48 -16.37
C GLY A 100 -7.16 -8.46 -16.84
N ILE A 101 -8.00 -9.23 -16.16
CA ILE A 101 -9.40 -9.42 -16.55
C ILE A 101 -10.40 -8.64 -15.68
N GLY A 102 -9.91 -8.03 -14.58
CA GLY A 102 -10.71 -7.15 -13.72
C GLY A 102 -11.64 -7.88 -12.75
N ILE A 103 -11.11 -8.83 -11.98
CA ILE A 103 -11.86 -9.50 -10.90
C ILE A 103 -11.15 -9.34 -9.57
N LEU A 104 -11.93 -9.15 -8.51
CA LEU A 104 -11.50 -9.31 -7.12
C LEU A 104 -11.77 -10.75 -6.71
N ILE A 105 -10.75 -11.42 -6.20
CA ILE A 105 -10.82 -12.83 -5.79
C ILE A 105 -10.25 -13.01 -4.40
N THR A 106 -10.73 -14.03 -3.71
CA THR A 106 -10.21 -14.50 -2.42
C THR A 106 -10.18 -16.02 -2.39
N LYS A 107 -9.46 -16.60 -1.43
CA LYS A 107 -9.45 -18.05 -1.20
C LYS A 107 -10.48 -18.38 -0.11
N LYS A 108 -11.49 -19.18 -0.45
CA LYS A 108 -12.49 -19.70 0.51
C LYS A 108 -12.39 -21.22 0.55
N GLY A 109 -11.79 -21.73 1.62
CA GLY A 109 -11.38 -23.15 1.70
C GLY A 109 -10.33 -23.45 0.63
N THR A 110 -10.62 -24.41 -0.25
CA THR A 110 -9.73 -24.81 -1.34
C THR A 110 -10.02 -24.09 -2.67
N PHE A 111 -11.09 -23.30 -2.76
CA PHE A 111 -11.51 -22.66 -4.01
C PHE A 111 -11.10 -21.20 -4.07
N LEU A 112 -10.62 -20.77 -5.24
CA LEU A 112 -10.62 -19.35 -5.60
C LEU A 112 -12.05 -18.92 -5.84
N THR A 113 -12.51 -17.91 -5.10
CA THR A 113 -13.87 -17.38 -5.18
C THR A 113 -13.82 -15.93 -5.62
N VAL A 114 -14.64 -15.57 -6.60
CA VAL A 114 -14.84 -14.20 -7.03
C VAL A 114 -15.60 -13.45 -5.93
N ILE A 115 -14.98 -12.42 -5.38
CA ILE A 115 -15.68 -11.47 -4.51
C ILE A 115 -16.60 -10.63 -5.40
N SER A 116 -16.02 -9.94 -6.38
CA SER A 116 -16.78 -9.14 -7.34
C SER A 116 -15.99 -8.90 -8.63
N PRO A 117 -16.65 -8.89 -9.80
CA PRO A 117 -16.05 -8.33 -11.00
C PRO A 117 -15.98 -6.80 -10.88
N LEU A 118 -14.94 -6.19 -11.44
CA LEU A 118 -14.82 -4.73 -11.49
C LEU A 118 -15.65 -4.17 -12.65
N ASP A 119 -16.43 -3.11 -12.41
CA ASP A 119 -17.29 -2.52 -13.42
C ASP A 119 -16.53 -2.08 -14.68
N GLY A 120 -17.14 -2.30 -15.85
CA GLY A 120 -16.57 -1.93 -17.14
C GLY A 120 -15.38 -2.79 -17.61
N THR A 121 -14.92 -3.76 -16.82
CA THR A 121 -13.80 -4.65 -17.16
C THR A 121 -14.23 -5.86 -18.01
N PRO A 122 -13.27 -6.58 -18.63
CA PRO A 122 -13.58 -7.78 -19.42
C PRO A 122 -14.43 -8.81 -18.68
N ALA A 123 -14.11 -9.11 -17.41
CA ALA A 123 -14.86 -10.09 -16.63
C ALA A 123 -16.31 -9.65 -16.34
N ALA A 124 -16.53 -8.37 -16.00
CA ALA A 124 -17.88 -7.84 -15.81
C ALA A 124 -18.70 -7.93 -17.10
N LYS A 125 -18.11 -7.57 -18.25
CA LYS A 125 -18.77 -7.64 -19.56
C LYS A 125 -19.08 -9.07 -20.00
N ALA A 126 -18.24 -10.04 -19.61
CA ALA A 126 -18.42 -11.44 -19.92
C ALA A 126 -19.48 -12.14 -19.04
N GLY A 127 -19.93 -11.50 -17.95
CA GLY A 127 -20.95 -12.07 -17.05
C GLY A 127 -20.39 -12.95 -15.94
N VAL A 128 -19.12 -12.76 -15.57
CA VAL A 128 -18.57 -13.29 -14.31
C VAL A 128 -19.31 -12.63 -13.14
N MET A 129 -19.66 -13.40 -12.12
CA MET A 129 -20.48 -12.93 -10.99
C MET A 129 -19.78 -13.13 -9.65
N ALA A 130 -20.17 -12.32 -8.67
CA ALA A 130 -19.82 -12.54 -7.27
C ALA A 130 -20.24 -13.96 -6.83
N GLY A 131 -19.37 -14.65 -6.10
CA GLY A 131 -19.57 -16.03 -5.65
C GLY A 131 -19.15 -17.11 -6.65
N ASP A 132 -18.78 -16.76 -7.89
CA ASP A 132 -18.23 -17.73 -8.85
C ASP A 132 -16.95 -18.37 -8.30
N LYS A 133 -16.85 -19.70 -8.38
CA LYS A 133 -15.65 -20.46 -7.99
C LYS A 133 -14.82 -20.74 -9.22
N ILE A 134 -13.61 -20.18 -9.30
CA ILE A 134 -12.68 -20.45 -10.41
C ILE A 134 -12.06 -21.82 -10.18
N VAL A 135 -12.37 -22.76 -11.07
CA VAL A 135 -11.88 -24.15 -10.98
C VAL A 135 -10.77 -24.44 -11.98
N LYS A 136 -10.69 -23.68 -13.09
CA LYS A 136 -9.57 -23.75 -14.03
C LYS A 136 -9.15 -22.38 -14.58
N ILE A 137 -7.88 -22.25 -14.92
CA ILE A 137 -7.31 -21.14 -15.67
C ILE A 137 -6.47 -21.71 -16.82
N ASP A 138 -6.79 -21.35 -18.06
CA ASP A 138 -6.20 -21.90 -19.29
C ASP A 138 -6.16 -23.44 -19.28
N GLY A 139 -7.26 -24.05 -18.82
CA GLY A 139 -7.41 -25.50 -18.71
C GLY A 139 -6.67 -26.17 -17.55
N LYS A 140 -5.80 -25.46 -16.84
CA LYS A 140 -5.12 -25.96 -15.63
C LYS A 140 -6.06 -25.92 -14.44
N ASP A 141 -6.13 -27.00 -13.68
CA ASP A 141 -6.86 -27.05 -12.42
C ASP A 141 -6.18 -26.11 -11.42
N VAL A 142 -6.99 -25.29 -10.73
CA VAL A 142 -6.53 -24.30 -9.76
C VAL A 142 -7.15 -24.52 -8.38
N ILE A 143 -7.72 -25.71 -8.13
CA ILE A 143 -8.13 -26.10 -6.79
C ILE A 143 -6.89 -26.15 -5.89
N ASP A 144 -7.01 -25.54 -4.73
CA ASP A 144 -5.96 -25.38 -3.72
C ASP A 144 -4.73 -24.57 -4.14
N ILE A 145 -4.76 -23.89 -5.30
CA ILE A 145 -3.70 -22.95 -5.67
C ILE A 145 -3.52 -21.86 -4.59
N GLN A 146 -2.31 -21.35 -4.45
CA GLN A 146 -2.06 -20.14 -3.65
C GLN A 146 -2.57 -18.90 -4.39
N LEU A 147 -3.06 -17.91 -3.64
CA LEU A 147 -3.66 -16.71 -4.22
C LEU A 147 -2.68 -15.96 -5.15
N ASP A 148 -1.42 -15.82 -4.73
CA ASP A 148 -0.40 -15.12 -5.51
C ASP A 148 -0.09 -15.82 -6.84
N ASP A 149 -0.11 -17.15 -6.85
CA ASP A 149 0.11 -17.92 -8.09
C ASP A 149 -1.10 -17.84 -9.01
N ALA A 150 -2.31 -17.79 -8.47
CA ALA A 150 -3.50 -17.51 -9.25
C ALA A 150 -3.45 -16.13 -9.91
N LEU A 151 -2.98 -15.10 -9.18
CA LEU A 151 -2.83 -13.75 -9.72
C LEU A 151 -1.86 -13.73 -10.91
N LYS A 152 -0.75 -14.47 -10.86
CA LYS A 152 0.19 -14.60 -11.98
C LYS A 152 -0.44 -15.24 -13.22
N LEU A 153 -1.36 -16.18 -13.05
CA LEU A 153 -2.06 -16.82 -14.17
C LEU A 153 -3.14 -15.91 -14.77
N LEU A 154 -3.87 -15.16 -13.95
CA LEU A 154 -4.93 -14.27 -14.41
C LEU A 154 -4.38 -12.98 -15.04
N ARG A 155 -3.23 -12.51 -14.54
CA ARG A 155 -2.49 -11.39 -15.13
C ARG A 155 -1.70 -11.83 -16.37
N GLY A 156 -1.27 -10.85 -17.14
CA GLY A 156 -0.48 -11.09 -18.35
C GLY A 156 -0.52 -9.89 -19.28
N PRO A 157 0.21 -9.97 -20.42
CA PRO A 157 0.31 -8.85 -21.35
C PRO A 157 -1.07 -8.42 -21.86
N VAL A 158 -1.25 -7.10 -22.04
CA VAL A 158 -2.49 -6.51 -22.53
C VAL A 158 -2.80 -7.05 -23.94
N ASN A 159 -4.08 -7.27 -24.23
CA ASN A 159 -4.64 -7.86 -25.45
C ASN A 159 -4.33 -9.36 -25.65
N THR A 160 -3.70 -10.03 -24.68
CA THR A 160 -3.66 -11.50 -24.64
C THR A 160 -4.96 -12.05 -24.06
N LYS A 161 -5.27 -13.32 -24.33
CA LYS A 161 -6.47 -13.98 -23.82
C LYS A 161 -6.15 -14.90 -22.64
N VAL A 162 -7.13 -15.12 -21.78
CA VAL A 162 -7.14 -16.14 -20.73
C VAL A 162 -8.52 -16.75 -20.68
N VAL A 163 -8.60 -18.07 -20.52
CA VAL A 163 -9.85 -18.78 -20.31
C VAL A 163 -9.98 -19.13 -18.84
N ILE A 164 -11.04 -18.66 -18.19
CA ILE A 164 -11.39 -19.12 -16.84
C ILE A 164 -12.60 -20.04 -16.90
N THR A 165 -12.53 -21.18 -16.22
CA THR A 165 -13.68 -22.05 -16.00
C THR A 165 -14.19 -21.80 -14.60
N VAL A 166 -15.47 -21.46 -14.46
CA VAL A 166 -16.11 -21.22 -13.17
C VAL A 166 -17.24 -22.20 -12.87
N ALA A 167 -17.38 -22.55 -11.60
CA ALA A 167 -18.54 -23.22 -11.04
C ALA A 167 -19.38 -22.19 -10.26
N ARG A 168 -20.69 -22.17 -10.53
CA ARG A 168 -21.64 -21.23 -9.91
C ARG A 168 -22.60 -22.00 -9.01
N ASP A 169 -22.77 -21.52 -7.78
CA ASP A 169 -23.66 -22.16 -6.82
C ASP A 169 -25.10 -22.21 -7.37
N GLY A 170 -25.77 -23.35 -7.16
CA GLY A 170 -27.10 -23.63 -7.72
C GLY A 170 -27.11 -24.09 -9.18
N VAL A 171 -25.96 -24.10 -9.88
CA VAL A 171 -25.85 -24.55 -11.28
C VAL A 171 -24.91 -25.74 -11.40
N LYS A 172 -25.39 -26.87 -11.96
CA LYS A 172 -24.59 -28.10 -12.11
C LYS A 172 -23.53 -28.04 -13.20
N LYS A 173 -23.63 -27.11 -14.15
CA LYS A 173 -22.67 -26.94 -15.24
C LYS A 173 -21.67 -25.84 -14.90
N THR A 174 -20.43 -26.03 -15.34
CA THR A 174 -19.41 -24.97 -15.35
C THR A 174 -19.58 -24.05 -16.55
N PHE A 175 -19.03 -22.84 -16.45
CA PHE A 175 -19.00 -21.86 -17.52
C PHE A 175 -17.56 -21.53 -17.88
N ASP A 176 -17.26 -21.51 -19.18
CA ASP A 176 -15.96 -21.06 -19.68
C ASP A 176 -16.10 -19.61 -20.18
N PHE A 177 -15.25 -18.74 -19.66
CA PHE A 177 -15.15 -17.36 -20.09
C PHE A 177 -13.79 -17.13 -20.75
N GLU A 178 -13.79 -16.90 -22.06
CA GLU A 178 -12.62 -16.38 -22.75
C GLU A 178 -12.57 -14.85 -22.57
N LEU A 179 -11.54 -14.38 -21.88
CA LEU A 179 -11.40 -12.99 -21.47
C LEU A 179 -10.14 -12.41 -22.10
N GLU A 180 -10.28 -11.28 -22.78
CA GLU A 180 -9.14 -10.50 -23.25
C GLU A 180 -8.60 -9.64 -22.09
N ARG A 181 -7.32 -9.80 -21.77
CA ARG A 181 -6.65 -8.97 -20.75
C ARG A 181 -6.62 -7.53 -21.23
N LYS A 182 -7.15 -6.63 -20.40
CA LYS A 182 -7.08 -5.18 -20.61
C LYS A 182 -6.31 -4.53 -19.48
N ILE A 183 -5.98 -3.26 -19.67
CA ILE A 183 -5.47 -2.42 -18.59
C ILE A 183 -6.61 -2.25 -17.57
N ILE A 184 -6.40 -2.80 -16.38
CA ILE A 184 -7.29 -2.64 -15.24
C ILE A 184 -6.75 -1.51 -14.38
N LYS A 185 -7.58 -0.50 -14.13
CA LYS A 185 -7.27 0.60 -13.22
C LYS A 185 -7.90 0.32 -11.87
N VAL A 186 -7.10 0.17 -10.83
CA VAL A 186 -7.60 -0.01 -9.47
C VAL A 186 -7.32 1.26 -8.68
N ALA A 187 -8.38 1.89 -8.19
CA ALA A 187 -8.25 3.02 -7.29
C ALA A 187 -7.57 2.56 -5.99
N SER A 188 -6.46 3.20 -5.65
CA SER A 188 -5.72 2.97 -4.40
C SER A 188 -6.37 3.66 -3.20
N VAL A 189 -7.28 4.60 -3.45
CA VAL A 189 -8.00 5.37 -2.43
C VAL A 189 -9.46 5.04 -2.49
N LYS A 190 -10.02 4.75 -1.33
CA LYS A 190 -11.44 4.52 -1.12
C LYS A 190 -11.87 5.34 0.08
N TYR A 191 -13.04 5.97 0.03
CA TYR A 191 -13.49 6.85 1.10
C TYR A 191 -14.99 6.81 1.28
N TRP A 192 -15.44 6.99 2.52
CA TRP A 192 -16.84 6.96 2.92
C TRP A 192 -17.05 7.63 4.28
N LEU A 193 -18.29 7.69 4.77
CA LEU A 193 -18.60 8.17 6.12
C LEU A 193 -18.77 6.99 7.08
N ILE A 194 -18.08 7.03 8.22
CA ILE A 194 -18.29 6.06 9.32
C ILE A 194 -19.28 6.60 10.35
N GLU A 195 -19.49 7.93 10.34
CA GLU A 195 -20.51 8.69 11.04
C GLU A 195 -20.83 9.95 10.22
N PRO A 196 -21.94 10.68 10.49
CA PRO A 196 -22.29 11.88 9.73
C PRO A 196 -21.17 12.93 9.60
N ASP A 197 -20.23 12.96 10.54
CA ASP A 197 -19.14 13.94 10.60
C ASP A 197 -17.73 13.34 10.71
N ILE A 198 -17.59 12.02 10.54
CA ILE A 198 -16.30 11.32 10.50
C ILE A 198 -16.08 10.76 9.09
N GLY A 199 -15.16 11.39 8.36
CA GLY A 199 -14.68 10.89 7.08
C GLY A 199 -13.67 9.78 7.27
N TYR A 200 -13.82 8.69 6.52
CA TYR A 200 -12.87 7.60 6.49
C TYR A 200 -12.22 7.53 5.11
N ILE A 201 -10.90 7.46 5.09
CA ILE A 201 -10.10 7.35 3.87
C ILE A 201 -9.18 6.14 4.01
N ARG A 202 -9.40 5.12 3.20
CA ARG A 202 -8.52 3.94 3.08
C ARG A 202 -7.59 4.12 1.90
N LEU A 203 -6.29 4.16 2.18
CA LEU A 203 -5.25 4.16 1.17
C LEU A 203 -4.59 2.78 1.17
N THR A 204 -4.84 1.98 0.14
CA THR A 204 -4.37 0.59 0.08
C THR A 204 -2.93 0.48 -0.43
N GLN A 205 -2.48 1.44 -1.24
CA GLN A 205 -1.13 1.48 -1.80
C GLN A 205 -0.75 2.87 -2.31
N PHE A 206 0.54 3.19 -2.36
CA PHE A 206 1.05 4.43 -2.94
C PHE A 206 1.42 4.25 -4.42
N ILE A 207 0.47 4.54 -5.30
CA ILE A 207 0.65 4.57 -6.76
C ILE A 207 0.69 6.02 -7.26
N GLN A 208 0.92 6.20 -8.55
CA GLN A 208 1.04 7.52 -9.17
C GLN A 208 -0.19 8.42 -8.94
N THR A 209 -1.41 7.86 -8.98
CA THR A 209 -2.65 8.63 -8.82
C THR A 209 -3.08 8.86 -7.37
N SER A 210 -2.46 8.20 -6.38
CA SER A 210 -2.97 8.19 -5.00
C SER A 210 -3.15 9.60 -4.42
N SER A 211 -2.22 10.53 -4.67
CA SER A 211 -2.33 11.90 -4.16
C SER A 211 -3.55 12.64 -4.71
N GLU A 212 -3.84 12.47 -6.02
CA GLU A 212 -5.02 13.06 -6.66
C GLU A 212 -6.31 12.41 -6.15
N ASP A 213 -6.30 11.11 -5.91
CA ASP A 213 -7.48 10.40 -5.40
C ASP A 213 -7.76 10.74 -3.92
N ILE A 214 -6.71 10.97 -3.11
CA ILE A 214 -6.84 11.55 -1.76
C ILE A 214 -7.42 12.97 -1.82
N GLU A 215 -6.95 13.81 -2.74
CA GLU A 215 -7.49 15.16 -2.94
C GLU A 215 -9.00 15.12 -3.24
N LYS A 216 -9.42 14.24 -4.17
CA LYS A 216 -10.84 14.05 -4.48
C LYS A 216 -11.63 13.59 -3.26
N ALA A 217 -11.09 12.66 -2.47
CA ALA A 217 -11.70 12.19 -1.23
C ALA A 217 -11.89 13.32 -0.21
N LEU A 218 -10.84 14.13 0.02
CA LEU A 218 -10.87 15.25 0.95
C LEU A 218 -11.91 16.30 0.52
N ILE A 219 -11.92 16.71 -0.75
CA ILE A 219 -12.91 17.65 -1.28
C ILE A 219 -14.33 17.11 -1.12
N ALA A 220 -14.55 15.82 -1.41
CA ALA A 220 -15.88 15.20 -1.31
C ALA A 220 -16.37 15.16 0.15
N LEU A 221 -15.50 14.78 1.09
CA LEU A 221 -15.80 14.74 2.51
C LEU A 221 -16.03 16.14 3.09
N GLU A 222 -15.21 17.12 2.71
CA GLU A 222 -15.39 18.53 3.11
C GLU A 222 -16.74 19.10 2.68
N LYS A 223 -17.16 18.82 1.44
CA LYS A 223 -18.49 19.22 0.94
C LYS A 223 -19.64 18.57 1.72
N HIS A 224 -19.42 17.38 2.28
CA HIS A 224 -20.38 16.72 3.17
C HIS A 224 -20.34 17.25 4.61
N GLY A 225 -19.41 18.16 4.92
CA GLY A 225 -19.36 18.83 6.22
C GLY A 225 -18.66 18.02 7.31
N VAL A 226 -17.83 17.03 6.96
CA VAL A 226 -17.08 16.25 7.96
C VAL A 226 -16.27 17.14 8.88
N LYS A 227 -16.16 16.72 10.13
CA LYS A 227 -15.44 17.44 11.20
C LYS A 227 -14.17 16.75 11.63
N SER A 228 -13.95 15.50 11.22
CA SER A 228 -12.75 14.72 11.53
C SER A 228 -12.48 13.67 10.45
N ILE A 229 -11.23 13.21 10.36
CA ILE A 229 -10.78 12.24 9.36
C ILE A 229 -10.07 11.08 10.06
N ILE A 230 -10.37 9.87 9.62
CA ILE A 230 -9.56 8.67 9.86
C ILE A 230 -8.87 8.31 8.54
N LEU A 231 -7.53 8.28 8.55
CA LEU A 231 -6.72 7.79 7.45
C LEU A 231 -6.26 6.37 7.77
N ASP A 232 -6.74 5.38 7.03
CA ASP A 232 -6.39 3.98 7.22
C ASP A 232 -5.25 3.54 6.30
N LEU A 233 -4.09 3.26 6.90
CA LEU A 233 -2.88 2.73 6.27
C LEU A 233 -2.61 1.27 6.63
N ARG A 234 -3.57 0.57 7.27
CA ARG A 234 -3.39 -0.82 7.67
C ARG A 234 -3.29 -1.72 6.44
N ASN A 235 -2.33 -2.64 6.49
CA ASN A 235 -1.97 -3.54 5.39
C ASN A 235 -1.58 -2.80 4.09
N ASN A 236 -1.10 -1.55 4.20
CA ASN A 236 -0.54 -0.82 3.06
C ASN A 236 0.98 -1.07 2.97
N PRO A 237 1.45 -1.83 1.97
CA PRO A 237 2.86 -2.21 1.85
C PRO A 237 3.78 -1.06 1.39
N GLY A 238 3.22 0.13 1.18
CA GLY A 238 3.91 1.32 0.69
C GLY A 238 3.72 1.53 -0.81
N GLY A 239 4.79 1.90 -1.50
CA GLY A 239 4.78 2.24 -2.92
C GLY A 239 5.69 3.44 -3.21
N LEU A 240 5.27 4.31 -4.12
CA LEU A 240 6.09 5.43 -4.59
C LEU A 240 6.35 6.46 -3.48
N LEU A 241 7.63 6.79 -3.26
CA LEU A 241 8.07 7.86 -2.36
C LEU A 241 7.43 9.21 -2.73
N SER A 242 7.40 9.56 -4.01
CA SER A 242 6.81 10.82 -4.48
C SER A 242 5.34 10.92 -4.07
N SER A 243 4.59 9.83 -4.25
CA SER A 243 3.19 9.73 -3.83
C SER A 243 3.05 9.89 -2.30
N ALA A 244 3.94 9.28 -1.51
CA ALA A 244 3.95 9.45 -0.04
C ALA A 244 4.18 10.90 0.40
N VAL A 245 5.13 11.59 -0.26
CA VAL A 245 5.42 13.01 -0.01
C VAL A 245 4.21 13.87 -0.35
N GLU A 246 3.61 13.68 -1.53
CA GLU A 246 2.45 14.49 -1.93
C GLU A 246 1.20 14.22 -1.05
N VAL A 247 0.96 12.95 -0.68
CA VAL A 247 -0.11 12.60 0.27
C VAL A 247 0.14 13.25 1.63
N SER A 248 1.38 13.25 2.12
CA SER A 248 1.73 13.90 3.41
C SER A 248 1.42 15.40 3.39
N ARG A 249 1.65 16.09 2.27
CA ARG A 249 1.31 17.52 2.08
C ARG A 249 -0.19 17.82 2.12
N LYS A 250 -1.06 16.82 1.95
CA LYS A 250 -2.51 16.98 2.13
C LYS A 250 -2.90 17.15 3.60
N PHE A 251 -2.11 16.57 4.50
CA PHE A 251 -2.39 16.59 5.94
C PHE A 251 -1.51 17.57 6.71
N LEU A 252 -0.31 17.87 6.20
CA LEU A 252 0.69 18.72 6.86
C LEU A 252 0.72 20.14 6.27
N PRO A 253 0.40 21.19 7.06
CA PRO A 253 0.45 22.57 6.58
C PRO A 253 1.87 23.11 6.43
N LYS A 254 2.80 22.67 7.28
CA LYS A 254 4.22 23.02 7.25
C LYS A 254 4.99 21.98 8.07
N GLY A 255 6.20 21.64 7.64
CA GLY A 255 7.12 20.78 8.37
C GLY A 255 7.79 19.75 7.47
N ASP A 256 8.84 19.12 7.98
CA ASP A 256 9.55 18.07 7.26
C ASP A 256 8.71 16.79 7.22
N ILE A 257 8.85 16.03 6.14
CA ILE A 257 8.10 14.80 5.89
C ILE A 257 9.03 13.60 6.06
N VAL A 258 10.15 13.62 5.33
CA VAL A 258 11.14 12.53 5.35
C VAL A 258 12.48 13.08 4.91
N SER A 259 13.56 12.56 5.49
CA SER A 259 14.91 12.76 4.96
C SER A 259 15.51 11.44 4.47
N ILE A 260 16.24 11.52 3.36
CA ILE A 260 16.93 10.38 2.73
C ILE A 260 18.41 10.60 2.91
N ARG A 261 19.09 9.59 3.49
CA ARG A 261 20.54 9.63 3.70
C ARG A 261 21.18 8.43 3.01
N GLY A 262 21.98 8.73 1.99
CA GLY A 262 22.79 7.75 1.27
C GLY A 262 24.19 7.63 1.86
N ARG A 263 25.02 6.74 1.30
CA ARG A 263 26.40 6.52 1.76
C ARG A 263 27.29 7.76 1.56
N ASP A 264 27.23 8.37 0.38
CA ASP A 264 28.14 9.43 -0.05
C ASP A 264 27.40 10.66 -0.61
N SER A 265 26.11 10.83 -0.26
CA SER A 265 25.28 11.94 -0.72
C SER A 265 24.85 12.81 0.44
N GLU A 266 24.79 14.12 0.21
CA GLU A 266 24.15 15.05 1.14
C GLU A 266 22.71 14.59 1.43
N PRO A 267 22.25 14.67 2.69
CA PRO A 267 20.87 14.35 3.04
C PRO A 267 19.89 15.18 2.19
N SER A 268 18.91 14.52 1.59
CA SER A 268 17.80 15.20 0.92
C SER A 268 16.58 15.16 1.83
N THR A 269 16.00 16.33 2.11
CA THR A 269 14.80 16.44 2.96
C THR A 269 13.63 16.92 2.12
N TYR A 270 12.50 16.21 2.24
CA TYR A 270 11.22 16.61 1.67
C TYR A 270 10.37 17.24 2.76
N SER A 271 9.73 18.37 2.44
CA SER A 271 8.92 19.12 3.39
C SER A 271 7.59 19.57 2.77
N SER A 272 6.66 19.95 3.64
CA SER A 272 5.45 20.71 3.30
C SER A 272 5.63 22.18 3.66
N PHE A 273 5.03 23.06 2.86
CA PHE A 273 5.20 24.52 2.98
C PHE A 273 3.87 25.29 2.98
N PHE A 274 2.75 24.62 2.74
CA PHE A 274 1.44 25.27 2.68
C PHE A 274 0.33 24.36 3.20
N LYS A 275 -0.73 24.99 3.69
CA LYS A 275 -1.97 24.33 4.07
C LYS A 275 -2.83 24.13 2.82
N SER A 276 -3.04 22.87 2.43
CA SER A 276 -3.89 22.48 1.29
C SER A 276 -5.37 22.36 1.69
N HIS A 277 -5.65 21.77 2.86
CA HIS A 277 -7.00 21.52 3.38
C HIS A 277 -7.20 22.08 4.80
N PRO A 278 -8.44 22.26 5.28
CA PRO A 278 -8.74 22.51 6.69
C PRO A 278 -8.08 21.47 7.61
N LEU A 279 -7.56 21.92 8.75
CA LEU A 279 -6.89 21.03 9.71
C LEU A 279 -7.94 20.40 10.63
N LEU A 280 -8.61 19.37 10.12
CA LEU A 280 -9.54 18.57 10.92
C LEU A 280 -8.76 17.63 11.87
N PRO A 281 -9.29 17.29 13.05
CA PRO A 281 -8.81 16.17 13.86
C PRO A 281 -8.55 14.93 13.00
N LEU A 282 -7.36 14.34 13.16
CA LEU A 282 -6.85 13.27 12.32
C LEU A 282 -6.37 12.10 13.19
N ILE A 283 -6.88 10.91 12.90
CA ILE A 283 -6.31 9.65 13.39
C ILE A 283 -5.79 8.86 12.19
N VAL A 284 -4.61 8.26 12.32
CA VAL A 284 -4.03 7.36 11.32
C VAL A 284 -4.04 5.95 11.87
N LEU A 285 -4.71 5.03 11.20
CA LEU A 285 -4.69 3.62 11.56
C LEU A 285 -3.48 2.93 10.93
N ILE A 286 -2.70 2.22 11.75
CA ILE A 286 -1.50 1.49 11.33
C ILE A 286 -1.46 0.08 11.92
N ASN A 287 -0.75 -0.82 11.24
CA ASN A 287 -0.46 -2.16 11.75
C ASN A 287 0.86 -2.68 11.18
N GLU A 288 1.17 -3.94 11.48
CA GLU A 288 2.38 -4.64 11.05
C GLU A 288 2.52 -4.74 9.53
N GLY A 289 1.41 -4.61 8.79
CA GLY A 289 1.39 -4.58 7.33
C GLY A 289 1.58 -3.19 6.72
N SER A 290 1.59 -2.13 7.54
CA SER A 290 1.96 -0.78 7.11
C SER A 290 3.48 -0.72 6.91
N ALA A 291 3.95 -0.42 5.69
CA ALA A 291 5.39 -0.45 5.38
C ALA A 291 5.82 0.70 4.44
N SER A 292 7.12 1.04 4.48
CA SER A 292 7.77 1.93 3.52
C SER A 292 7.08 3.29 3.37
N ALA A 293 6.50 3.62 2.21
CA ALA A 293 5.76 4.86 2.00
C ALA A 293 4.65 5.12 3.04
N ALA A 294 3.98 4.07 3.55
CA ALA A 294 3.01 4.22 4.63
C ALA A 294 3.66 4.69 5.93
N GLU A 295 4.86 4.20 6.23
CA GLU A 295 5.66 4.58 7.42
C GLU A 295 6.19 6.01 7.29
N ILE A 296 6.47 6.48 6.07
CA ILE A 296 6.82 7.88 5.81
C ILE A 296 5.66 8.79 6.18
N VAL A 297 4.45 8.51 5.69
CA VAL A 297 3.25 9.32 6.01
C VAL A 297 2.94 9.27 7.51
N ALA A 298 2.98 8.07 8.10
CA ALA A 298 2.72 7.89 9.53
C ALA A 298 3.76 8.65 10.39
N GLY A 299 5.05 8.48 10.12
CA GLY A 299 6.14 9.17 10.81
C GLY A 299 6.07 10.69 10.65
N ALA A 300 5.76 11.18 9.44
CA ALA A 300 5.59 12.60 9.17
C ALA A 300 4.43 13.20 9.98
N ILE A 301 3.28 12.52 10.03
CA ILE A 301 2.12 12.97 10.82
C ILE A 301 2.43 12.96 12.32
N LYS A 302 3.06 11.89 12.81
CA LYS A 302 3.45 11.74 14.22
C LYS A 302 4.43 12.81 14.68
N ASP A 303 5.56 12.94 13.99
CA ASP A 303 6.65 13.83 14.42
C ASP A 303 6.28 15.31 14.30
N ASN A 304 5.41 15.66 13.35
CA ASN A 304 4.84 17.02 13.25
C ASN A 304 3.65 17.24 14.20
N LYS A 305 3.29 16.25 15.03
CA LYS A 305 2.15 16.30 15.96
C LYS A 305 0.83 16.66 15.27
N ARG A 306 0.66 16.20 14.03
CA ARG A 306 -0.50 16.56 13.20
C ARG A 306 -1.71 15.69 13.51
N GLY A 307 -1.50 14.43 13.86
CA GLY A 307 -2.56 13.47 14.17
C GLY A 307 -2.03 12.39 15.08
N LEU A 308 -2.93 11.54 15.58
CA LEU A 308 -2.58 10.40 16.43
C LEU A 308 -2.48 9.14 15.58
N LEU A 309 -1.43 8.35 15.80
CA LEU A 309 -1.32 7.01 15.24
C LEU A 309 -1.97 6.03 16.21
N LEU A 310 -2.87 5.20 15.69
CA LEU A 310 -3.59 4.20 16.47
C LEU A 310 -3.44 2.82 15.82
N GLY A 311 -3.15 1.81 16.63
CA GLY A 311 -3.11 0.42 16.19
C GLY A 311 -1.86 -0.32 16.66
N LYS A 312 -1.11 -0.91 15.73
CA LYS A 312 0.12 -1.67 16.03
C LYS A 312 1.32 -1.10 15.29
N LYS A 313 2.50 -1.42 15.84
CA LYS A 313 3.80 -1.06 15.27
C LYS A 313 3.89 -1.49 13.80
N THR A 314 4.44 -0.61 12.97
CA THR A 314 4.62 -0.85 11.53
C THR A 314 5.78 -1.81 11.21
N PHE A 315 5.88 -2.21 9.95
CA PHE A 315 6.81 -3.26 9.50
C PHE A 315 8.30 -2.95 9.69
N GLY A 316 8.74 -1.69 9.51
CA GLY A 316 10.14 -1.27 9.59
C GLY A 316 10.90 -1.33 8.27
N LYS A 317 10.25 -1.09 7.12
CA LYS A 317 10.93 -1.03 5.81
C LYS A 317 11.39 0.40 5.52
N GLY A 318 12.50 0.79 6.15
CA GLY A 318 13.12 2.10 6.00
C GLY A 318 14.21 2.24 4.93
N SER A 319 14.37 1.29 4.01
CA SER A 319 15.38 1.39 2.93
C SER A 319 14.81 1.99 1.65
N VAL A 320 15.62 2.80 0.97
CA VAL A 320 15.34 3.37 -0.35
C VAL A 320 15.89 2.47 -1.42
N GLN A 321 15.02 1.97 -2.30
CA GLN A 321 15.43 1.28 -3.51
C GLN A 321 15.48 2.28 -4.67
N THR A 322 16.66 2.48 -5.25
CA THR A 322 16.80 3.14 -6.54
C THR A 322 16.62 2.09 -7.63
N VAL A 323 15.67 2.32 -8.54
CA VAL A 323 15.52 1.49 -9.73
C VAL A 323 16.37 2.08 -10.84
N ILE A 324 17.34 1.30 -11.32
CA ILE A 324 18.30 1.67 -12.34
C ILE A 324 18.00 0.82 -13.57
N ALA A 325 17.49 1.45 -14.63
CA ALA A 325 17.28 0.78 -15.91
C ALA A 325 18.63 0.48 -16.58
N LEU A 326 18.73 -0.68 -17.22
CA LEU A 326 19.88 -1.11 -18.00
C LEU A 326 19.57 -1.04 -19.51
N ASP A 327 20.61 -1.07 -20.34
CA ASP A 327 20.50 -0.86 -21.78
C ASP A 327 19.73 -1.96 -22.52
N ASP A 328 19.66 -3.16 -21.94
CA ASP A 328 18.90 -4.30 -22.47
C ASP A 328 17.39 -4.25 -22.11
N GLY A 329 16.95 -3.18 -21.45
CA GLY A 329 15.58 -3.01 -20.99
C GLY A 329 15.27 -3.68 -19.65
N SER A 330 16.26 -4.35 -19.03
CA SER A 330 16.15 -4.84 -17.65
C SER A 330 16.39 -3.72 -16.64
N ALA A 331 16.30 -4.03 -15.34
CA ALA A 331 16.59 -3.06 -14.29
C ALA A 331 17.12 -3.72 -13.01
N ILE A 332 17.82 -2.92 -12.21
CA ILE A 332 18.24 -3.28 -10.85
C ILE A 332 17.47 -2.40 -9.87
N ALA A 333 16.78 -3.02 -8.90
CA ALA A 333 16.34 -2.32 -7.70
C ALA A 333 17.43 -2.46 -6.65
N LEU A 334 18.14 -1.37 -6.34
CA LEU A 334 19.29 -1.37 -5.44
C LEU A 334 19.01 -0.53 -4.20
N THR A 335 19.30 -1.06 -3.01
CA THR A 335 19.23 -0.26 -1.77
C THR A 335 20.39 0.74 -1.73
N THR A 336 20.09 2.03 -1.86
CA THR A 336 21.09 3.11 -1.96
C THR A 336 21.09 4.06 -0.77
N ALA A 337 19.99 4.12 -0.03
CA ALA A 337 19.81 5.05 1.08
C ALA A 337 18.82 4.53 2.12
N LEU A 338 18.70 5.26 3.23
CA LEU A 338 17.73 5.00 4.29
C LEU A 338 16.80 6.21 4.51
N TYR A 339 15.56 5.93 4.89
CA TYR A 339 14.56 6.90 5.30
C TYR A 339 14.69 7.23 6.78
N TYR A 340 14.61 8.51 7.09
CA TYR A 340 14.58 9.04 8.44
C TYR A 340 13.35 9.92 8.61
N THR A 341 12.65 9.75 9.73
CA THR A 341 11.51 10.60 10.10
C THR A 341 11.97 12.03 10.40
N PRO A 342 11.05 13.01 10.52
CA PRO A 342 11.41 14.39 10.88
C PRO A 342 12.16 14.52 12.21
N SER A 343 11.91 13.63 13.18
CA SER A 343 12.65 13.58 14.45
C SER A 343 14.03 12.93 14.33
N GLY A 344 14.40 12.43 13.14
CA GLY A 344 15.68 11.81 12.85
C GLY A 344 15.75 10.32 13.16
N VAL A 345 14.61 9.66 13.39
CA VAL A 345 14.55 8.22 13.65
C VAL A 345 14.73 7.45 12.34
N ASN A 346 15.64 6.48 12.34
CA ASN A 346 15.80 5.53 11.25
C ASN A 346 14.68 4.48 11.30
N ILE A 347 13.85 4.44 10.26
CA ILE A 347 12.70 3.53 10.16
C ILE A 347 13.15 2.07 9.96
N HIS A 348 14.33 1.86 9.36
CA HIS A 348 14.77 0.53 8.94
C HIS A 348 14.98 -0.41 10.13
N LYS A 349 14.24 -1.53 10.13
CA LYS A 349 14.16 -2.54 11.21
C LYS A 349 13.58 -2.03 12.54
N SER A 350 13.26 -0.74 12.63
CA SER A 350 12.67 -0.13 13.83
C SER A 350 11.17 0.01 13.73
N GLY A 351 10.63 0.30 12.55
CA GLY A 351 9.21 0.66 12.37
C GLY A 351 8.85 2.00 13.00
N ILE A 352 7.55 2.30 13.01
CA ILE A 352 6.91 3.45 13.63
C ILE A 352 5.96 2.90 14.70
N GLU A 353 6.15 3.34 15.94
CA GLU A 353 5.27 2.98 17.05
C GLU A 353 3.95 3.77 16.98
N PRO A 354 2.80 3.16 17.32
CA PRO A 354 1.55 3.91 17.50
C PRO A 354 1.66 4.86 18.70
N ASP A 355 0.80 5.88 18.74
CA ASP A 355 0.59 6.71 19.93
C ASP A 355 -0.41 6.05 20.89
N VAL A 356 -1.37 5.32 20.33
CA VAL A 356 -2.34 4.51 21.06
C VAL A 356 -2.29 3.08 20.54
N GLU A 357 -1.74 2.17 21.34
CA GLU A 357 -1.66 0.76 20.97
C GLU A 357 -3.03 0.08 21.13
N VAL A 358 -3.51 -0.54 20.05
CA VAL A 358 -4.78 -1.27 20.03
C VAL A 358 -4.60 -2.52 19.18
N ASP A 359 -4.89 -3.69 19.77
CA ASP A 359 -4.89 -4.96 19.06
C ASP A 359 -6.03 -5.03 18.04
N LEU A 360 -5.76 -5.64 16.88
CA LEU A 360 -6.82 -6.22 16.06
C LEU A 360 -7.06 -7.64 16.55
N PRO A 361 -8.23 -7.96 17.13
CA PRO A 361 -8.52 -9.34 17.47
C PRO A 361 -8.45 -10.18 16.20
N LYS A 362 -7.64 -11.24 16.21
CA LYS A 362 -7.67 -12.25 15.15
C LYS A 362 -9.08 -12.83 15.11
N TYR A 363 -9.67 -12.92 13.92
CA TYR A 363 -10.97 -13.56 13.75
C TYR A 363 -10.89 -14.98 14.33
N ASP A 364 -11.67 -15.19 15.39
CA ASP A 364 -11.78 -16.46 16.09
C ASP A 364 -13.18 -17.01 15.84
N GLU A 365 -13.27 -18.05 15.01
CA GLU A 365 -14.55 -18.70 14.67
C GLU A 365 -15.35 -19.11 15.91
N SER A 366 -14.69 -19.37 17.05
CA SER A 366 -15.36 -19.75 18.29
C SER A 366 -16.12 -18.62 18.99
N LYS A 367 -15.91 -17.36 18.59
CA LYS A 367 -16.52 -16.17 19.21
C LYS A 367 -17.64 -15.52 18.39
N GLN A 368 -18.10 -16.21 17.34
CA GLN A 368 -19.06 -15.70 16.37
C GLN A 368 -20.37 -15.15 16.95
N GLU A 369 -20.93 -15.75 18.02
CA GLU A 369 -22.17 -15.25 18.63
C GLU A 369 -21.95 -13.96 19.45
N SER A 370 -20.83 -13.87 20.19
CA SER A 370 -20.44 -12.64 20.89
C SER A 370 -20.17 -11.48 19.92
N TYR A 371 -19.64 -11.80 18.74
CA TYR A 371 -19.43 -10.85 17.65
C TYR A 371 -20.75 -10.32 17.09
N LYS A 372 -21.74 -11.19 16.92
CA LYS A 372 -23.09 -10.82 16.48
C LYS A 372 -23.80 -9.90 17.47
N GLU A 373 -23.74 -10.20 18.77
CA GLU A 373 -24.31 -9.35 19.82
C GLU A 373 -23.66 -7.95 19.89
N ALA A 374 -22.35 -7.86 19.67
CA ALA A 374 -21.64 -6.57 19.63
C ALA A 374 -22.08 -5.71 18.43
N ILE A 375 -22.36 -6.35 17.28
CA ILE A 375 -22.92 -5.69 16.10
C ILE A 375 -24.31 -5.12 16.37
N GLU A 376 -25.18 -5.89 17.00
CA GLU A 376 -26.54 -5.46 17.31
C GLU A 376 -26.57 -4.25 18.27
N LYS A 377 -25.67 -4.21 19.27
CA LYS A 377 -25.57 -3.09 20.22
C LYS A 377 -25.09 -1.78 19.59
N ASP A 378 -24.07 -1.83 18.72
CA ASP A 378 -23.54 -0.63 18.07
C ASP A 378 -24.56 -0.03 17.08
N GLN A 379 -25.35 -0.87 16.42
CA GLN A 379 -26.47 -0.45 15.57
C GLN A 379 -27.57 0.29 16.34
N ALA A 380 -27.92 -0.19 17.55
CA ALA A 380 -28.88 0.49 18.42
C ALA A 380 -28.38 1.89 18.85
N TYR A 381 -27.08 2.04 19.08
CA TYR A 381 -26.47 3.32 19.42
C TYR A 381 -26.50 4.32 18.25
N LEU A 382 -26.19 3.88 17.03
CA LEU A 382 -26.25 4.73 15.84
C LEU A 382 -27.66 5.20 15.50
N GLN A 383 -28.66 4.35 15.77
CA GLN A 383 -30.06 4.72 15.66
C GLN A 383 -30.45 5.82 16.66
N MET A 384 -29.90 5.77 17.88
CA MET A 384 -30.08 6.82 18.88
C MET A 384 -29.51 8.17 18.41
N LEU A 385 -28.33 8.16 17.76
CA LEU A 385 -27.70 9.38 17.22
C LEU A 385 -28.45 9.99 16.04
N LYS A 386 -29.03 9.16 15.16
CA LYS A 386 -29.90 9.63 14.07
C LYS A 386 -31.16 10.33 14.61
N ASN A 387 -31.76 9.76 15.65
CA ASN A 387 -32.94 10.35 16.30
C ASN A 387 -32.61 11.62 17.09
N ALA A 388 -31.38 11.76 17.59
CA ALA A 388 -30.91 12.96 18.30
C ALA A 388 -30.62 14.17 17.39
N SER A 389 -30.48 13.95 16.08
CA SER A 389 -30.18 15.01 15.09
C SER A 389 -31.43 15.61 14.43
N ILE A 390 -32.63 15.13 14.82
CA ILE A 390 -33.92 15.71 14.44
C ILE A 390 -34.51 16.34 15.70
N THR A 391 -34.28 17.64 15.92
CA THR A 391 -34.99 18.37 16.98
C THR A 391 -36.47 18.51 16.62
N ASN A 392 -37.30 17.58 17.08
CA ASN A 392 -38.49 17.86 17.91
C ASN A 392 -39.31 16.58 18.13
N THR A 393 -39.56 16.29 19.42
CA THR A 393 -40.72 15.62 20.01
C THR A 393 -41.48 14.59 19.15
N GLU A 394 -41.22 13.30 19.36
CA GLU A 394 -42.20 12.27 19.80
C GLU A 394 -41.55 10.87 19.80
N THR A 395 -42.11 9.98 20.62
CA THR A 395 -41.68 8.63 21.01
C THR A 395 -41.54 7.68 19.79
N PRO A 396 -40.71 6.59 19.83
CA PRO A 396 -40.17 5.96 18.63
C PRO A 396 -41.22 5.19 17.82
N ALA A 397 -41.32 5.50 16.53
CA ALA A 397 -42.10 4.72 15.57
C ALA A 397 -41.48 3.32 15.40
N SER A 398 -42.29 2.29 15.62
CA SER A 398 -41.91 0.89 15.49
C SER A 398 -41.49 0.56 14.04
N TYR A 399 -40.29 0.00 13.88
CA TYR A 399 -39.77 -0.52 12.61
C TYR A 399 -39.53 -2.02 12.74
N THR A 400 -39.45 -2.71 11.61
CA THR A 400 -38.98 -4.11 11.53
C THR A 400 -37.77 -4.16 10.59
N ALA A 401 -36.68 -4.77 11.04
CA ALA A 401 -35.46 -4.94 10.24
C ALA A 401 -35.25 -6.42 9.94
N GLU A 402 -34.93 -6.73 8.68
CA GLU A 402 -34.67 -8.09 8.22
C GLU A 402 -33.30 -8.15 7.54
N LEU A 403 -32.51 -9.17 7.88
CA LEU A 403 -31.19 -9.43 7.32
C LEU A 403 -31.31 -10.51 6.22
N SER A 404 -30.91 -10.18 4.99
CA SER A 404 -30.85 -11.15 3.89
C SER A 404 -29.70 -10.78 2.95
N ASP A 405 -28.86 -11.74 2.58
CA ASP A 405 -27.74 -11.58 1.62
C ASP A 405 -26.79 -10.39 1.90
N GLY A 406 -26.35 -10.23 3.16
CA GLY A 406 -25.41 -9.16 3.54
C GLY A 406 -25.98 -7.74 3.43
N LYS A 407 -27.31 -7.63 3.30
CA LYS A 407 -28.09 -6.40 3.19
C LYS A 407 -29.16 -6.38 4.28
N ILE A 408 -29.38 -5.22 4.88
CA ILE A 408 -30.44 -5.02 5.87
C ILE A 408 -31.59 -4.27 5.21
N LEU A 409 -32.80 -4.84 5.18
CA LEU A 409 -34.02 -4.16 4.78
C LEU A 409 -34.71 -3.59 6.02
N ILE A 410 -34.98 -2.29 6.02
CA ILE A 410 -35.73 -1.61 7.09
C ILE A 410 -37.13 -1.26 6.58
N ASN A 411 -38.16 -1.84 7.18
CA ASN A 411 -39.56 -1.54 6.91
C ASN A 411 -40.11 -0.62 8.01
N TYR A 412 -40.45 0.61 7.63
CA TYR A 412 -41.11 1.58 8.50
C TYR A 412 -42.62 1.37 8.47
N LYS A 413 -43.30 1.26 9.62
CA LYS A 413 -44.74 1.01 9.68
C LYS A 413 -45.61 2.18 9.21
N ASP A 414 -45.05 3.37 9.05
CA ASP A 414 -45.81 4.58 8.73
C ASP A 414 -45.76 4.93 7.24
N GLY A 415 -46.06 3.95 6.37
CA GLY A 415 -46.59 4.10 5.00
C GLY A 415 -45.98 5.10 4.00
N LYS A 416 -44.91 5.82 4.32
CA LYS A 416 -44.40 6.97 3.53
C LYS A 416 -42.87 7.03 3.40
N THR A 417 -42.11 6.14 4.03
CA THR A 417 -40.64 6.22 4.03
C THR A 417 -40.03 4.99 3.38
N ALA A 418 -39.13 5.24 2.42
CA ALA A 418 -38.50 4.23 1.57
C ALA A 418 -37.66 3.22 2.38
N SER A 419 -37.59 1.99 1.88
CA SER A 419 -36.64 0.97 2.33
C SER A 419 -35.21 1.42 2.04
N GLU A 420 -34.36 1.42 3.07
CA GLU A 420 -32.92 1.71 2.92
C GLU A 420 -32.11 0.46 3.22
N THR A 421 -31.10 0.22 2.38
CA THR A 421 -30.25 -0.97 2.46
C THR A 421 -28.84 -0.61 2.92
N TYR A 422 -28.43 -1.15 4.07
CA TYR A 422 -27.09 -0.95 4.63
C TYR A 422 -26.19 -2.17 4.38
N LYS A 423 -24.88 -1.93 4.17
CA LYS A 423 -23.84 -2.96 4.00
C LYS A 423 -22.84 -2.88 5.17
N LEU A 424 -22.44 -4.02 5.74
CA LEU A 424 -21.37 -4.07 6.75
C LEU A 424 -20.01 -3.73 6.12
N SER A 425 -19.16 -2.97 6.80
CA SER A 425 -17.75 -2.90 6.41
C SER A 425 -17.10 -4.27 6.68
N GLY A 426 -16.47 -4.87 5.67
CA GLY A 426 -15.72 -6.11 5.85
C GLY A 426 -14.59 -5.97 6.87
N PHE A 427 -14.01 -7.08 7.30
CA PHE A 427 -12.81 -7.07 8.14
C PHE A 427 -11.67 -6.51 7.28
N VAL A 428 -11.32 -5.23 7.46
CA VAL A 428 -10.31 -4.53 6.64
C VAL A 428 -10.68 -4.43 5.12
N GLU A 429 -11.79 -5.05 4.71
CA GLU A 429 -12.29 -5.03 3.34
C GLU A 429 -13.34 -3.95 3.12
N VAL A 430 -13.19 -3.34 1.95
CA VAL A 430 -14.02 -2.27 1.46
C VAL A 430 -15.38 -2.86 1.12
N PRO A 431 -16.48 -2.20 1.49
CA PRO A 431 -17.81 -2.59 1.05
C PRO A 431 -17.90 -2.75 -0.47
N ASP A 432 -18.53 -3.82 -0.94
CA ASP A 432 -18.76 -4.05 -2.37
C ASP A 432 -19.51 -2.88 -3.00
N GLY A 433 -19.04 -2.38 -4.15
CA GLY A 433 -19.80 -1.46 -4.99
C GLY A 433 -19.70 0.03 -4.63
N LEU A 434 -18.55 0.51 -4.12
CA LEU A 434 -18.24 1.95 -4.10
C LEU A 434 -18.17 2.49 -5.54
N VAL A 435 -19.33 2.88 -6.06
CA VAL A 435 -19.46 3.60 -7.33
C VAL A 435 -18.89 4.99 -7.11
N THR A 436 -18.02 5.43 -8.02
CA THR A 436 -17.47 6.77 -8.05
C THR A 436 -18.58 7.84 -7.97
N GLY A 437 -18.54 8.69 -6.95
CA GLY A 437 -19.34 9.93 -6.89
C GLY A 437 -20.53 9.96 -5.91
N LYS A 438 -20.80 8.90 -5.12
CA LYS A 438 -21.74 8.98 -3.98
C LYS A 438 -21.07 8.51 -2.70
N ILE A 439 -21.12 9.35 -1.67
CA ILE A 439 -20.67 8.97 -0.33
C ILE A 439 -21.73 8.05 0.27
N GLU A 440 -21.32 6.84 0.62
CA GLU A 440 -22.16 5.87 1.29
C GLU A 440 -21.91 5.89 2.81
N ASN A 441 -22.96 5.61 3.59
CA ASN A 441 -22.86 5.55 5.05
C ASN A 441 -22.50 4.12 5.48
N TYR A 442 -21.42 3.98 6.24
CA TYR A 442 -20.97 2.70 6.78
C TYR A 442 -20.86 2.76 8.29
N VAL A 443 -21.00 1.59 8.91
CA VAL A 443 -20.79 1.41 10.35
C VAL A 443 -19.49 0.66 10.53
N ALA A 444 -18.67 1.10 11.49
CA ALA A 444 -17.44 0.42 11.84
C ALA A 444 -17.72 -1.06 12.14
N ASN A 445 -16.92 -1.96 11.56
CA ASN A 445 -17.03 -3.38 11.89
C ASN A 445 -16.82 -3.52 13.41
N PRO A 446 -17.77 -4.12 14.15
CA PRO A 446 -17.70 -4.23 15.60
C PRO A 446 -16.53 -5.08 16.11
N LEU A 447 -15.87 -5.80 15.19
CA LEU A 447 -14.65 -6.57 15.41
C LEU A 447 -13.37 -5.82 15.09
N ASP A 448 -13.48 -4.67 14.42
CA ASP A 448 -12.38 -3.77 14.19
C ASP A 448 -12.20 -2.85 15.40
N GLU A 449 -11.58 -3.39 16.46
CA GLU A 449 -11.31 -2.65 17.70
C GLU A 449 -10.45 -1.40 17.48
N GLN A 450 -9.57 -1.40 16.47
CA GLN A 450 -8.79 -0.23 16.10
C GLN A 450 -9.68 0.87 15.54
N LEU A 451 -10.55 0.55 14.59
CA LEU A 451 -11.48 1.52 14.01
C LEU A 451 -12.48 2.03 15.06
N LYS A 452 -13.04 1.16 15.90
CA LYS A 452 -13.92 1.55 17.00
C LYS A 452 -13.22 2.49 17.97
N SER A 453 -11.99 2.16 18.37
CA SER A 453 -11.20 3.02 19.25
C SER A 453 -10.92 4.38 18.63
N ALA A 454 -10.62 4.43 17.32
CA ALA A 454 -10.42 5.70 16.61
C ALA A 454 -11.71 6.54 16.57
N VAL A 455 -12.85 5.92 16.25
CA VAL A 455 -14.16 6.60 16.27
C VAL A 455 -14.47 7.14 17.67
N ASN A 456 -14.30 6.32 18.71
CA ASN A 456 -14.54 6.72 20.10
C ASN A 456 -13.63 7.86 20.55
N LEU A 457 -12.36 7.85 20.13
CA LEU A 457 -11.42 8.93 20.42
C LEU A 457 -11.80 10.24 19.71
N LEU A 458 -12.27 10.17 18.46
CA LEU A 458 -12.77 11.36 17.76
C LEU A 458 -14.08 11.88 18.36
N ARG A 459 -14.96 11.00 18.84
CA ARG A 459 -16.16 11.38 19.60
C ARG A 459 -15.79 12.14 20.87
N SER A 460 -14.81 11.66 21.64
CA SER A 460 -14.40 12.34 22.88
C SER A 460 -13.80 13.71 22.60
N VAL A 461 -13.00 13.87 21.53
CA VAL A 461 -12.46 15.18 21.12
C VAL A 461 -13.59 16.19 20.86
N LYS A 462 -14.70 15.80 20.21
CA LYS A 462 -15.85 16.70 19.99
C LYS A 462 -16.48 17.19 21.30
N VAL A 463 -16.47 16.35 22.34
CA VAL A 463 -16.98 16.72 23.68
C VAL A 463 -16.09 17.77 24.32
N PHE A 464 -14.76 17.68 24.14
CA PHE A 464 -13.81 18.58 24.81
C PHE A 464 -13.43 19.83 24.01
N MET A 465 -13.53 19.83 22.68
CA MET A 465 -13.16 20.97 21.84
C MET A 465 -13.91 22.27 22.18
N PRO A 466 -15.22 22.27 22.46
CA PRO A 466 -15.93 23.46 22.93
C PRO A 466 -15.40 24.01 24.26
N VAL A 467 -14.94 23.12 25.15
CA VAL A 467 -14.37 23.48 26.47
C VAL A 467 -12.99 24.11 26.30
N LEU A 468 -12.13 23.52 25.46
CA LEU A 468 -10.79 24.05 25.15
C LEU A 468 -10.84 25.40 24.41
N ALA A 469 -11.86 25.62 23.59
CA ALA A 469 -12.08 26.90 22.90
C ALA A 469 -12.57 28.02 23.83
N GLN A 470 -13.13 27.68 25.01
CA GLN A 470 -13.51 28.66 26.02
C GLN A 470 -12.33 29.11 26.88
N GLU A 471 -11.29 28.29 27.05
CA GLU A 471 -10.07 28.66 27.80
C GLU A 471 -9.09 29.53 27.00
N GLN A 472 -9.31 29.71 25.69
CA GLN A 472 -8.49 30.56 24.83
C GLN A 472 -9.13 31.95 24.54
N LYS A 473 -10.23 32.28 25.22
CA LYS A 473 -10.80 33.64 25.28
C LYS A 473 -10.58 34.21 26.67
#